data_AF-A0A3M1VMR7-F1
#
_entry.id   AF-A0A3M1VMR7-F1
#
_cell.length_a   1.000
_cell.length_b   1.000
_cell.length_c   1.000
_cell.angle_alpha   90.00
_cell.angle_beta   90.00
_cell.angle_gamma   90.00
#
_symmetry.space_group_name_H-M   'P 1'
#
loop_
_entity.id
_entity.type
_entity.pdbx_description
1 polymer ?
#
loop_
_entity_poly.entity_id
_entity_poly.type
_entity_poly.pdbx_seq_one_letter_code
_entity_poly.pdbx_strand_id
1 'polypeptide(L)'
;NGEIVKGLREKEAQNERIRQEKGLGVIGRKRLMRQPLMKPHQPKKYGRKIFVHSKFKEVRIRIINEAKAIDALCKYVYQCWKRGEYSVPWPPGTFPPPLPPRANALA
;
A
#
# COMPACT_ATOMS: atom_id res chain seq x y z
N ASN A 1 13.25 10.59 32.78
CA ASN A 1 14.63 10.59 32.20
C ASN A 1 15.37 9.25 32.35
N GLY A 2 15.42 8.61 33.53
CA GLY A 2 16.16 7.35 33.72
C GLY A 2 15.67 6.14 32.92
N GLU A 3 14.36 5.97 32.75
CA GLU A 3 13.78 4.85 31.98
C GLU A 3 14.12 4.91 30.49
N ILE A 4 14.16 6.12 29.91
CA ILE A 4 14.53 6.34 28.51
C ILE A 4 15.98 5.92 28.28
N VAL A 5 16.88 6.29 29.20
CA VAL A 5 18.31 5.92 29.13
C VAL A 5 18.47 4.40 29.24
N LYS A 6 17.71 3.75 30.13
CA LYS A 6 17.73 2.28 30.28
C LYS A 6 17.28 1.59 29.00
N GLY A 7 16.14 2.00 28.42
CA GLY A 7 15.64 1.44 27.16
C GLY A 7 16.57 1.71 25.97
N LEU A 8 17.32 2.82 25.98
CA LEU A 8 18.33 3.11 24.97
C LEU A 8 19.49 2.10 25.04
N ARG A 9 20.02 1.87 26.25
CA ARG A 9 21.13 0.92 26.49
C ARG A 9 20.76 -0.51 26.13
N GLU A 10 19.54 -0.94 26.43
CA GLU A 10 19.03 -2.26 26.07
C GLU A 10 18.99 -2.45 24.53
N LYS A 11 18.53 -1.41 23.80
CA LYS A 11 18.54 -1.42 22.33
C LYS A 11 19.95 -1.41 21.75
N GLU A 12 20.88 -0.67 22.35
CA GLU A 12 22.28 -0.66 21.91
C GLU A 12 22.92 -2.04 22.06
N ALA A 13 22.72 -2.69 23.22
CA ALA A 13 23.21 -4.05 23.47
C ALA A 13 22.60 -5.07 22.50
N GLN A 14 21.30 -4.94 22.21
CA GLN A 14 20.64 -5.81 21.21
C GLN A 14 21.23 -5.62 19.81
N ASN A 15 21.43 -4.37 19.39
CA ASN A 15 22.00 -4.06 18.08
C ASN A 15 23.45 -4.51 17.95
N GLU A 16 24.22 -4.48 19.03
CA GLU A 16 25.57 -5.01 19.07
C GLU A 16 25.60 -6.52 18.83
N ARG A 17 24.71 -7.29 19.47
CA ARG A 17 24.59 -8.74 19.22
C ARG A 17 24.27 -9.05 17.76
N ILE A 18 23.27 -8.35 17.19
CA ILE A 18 22.89 -8.51 15.78
C ILE A 18 24.06 -8.19 14.83
N ARG A 19 24.88 -7.20 15.18
CA ARG A 19 26.07 -6.83 14.40
C ARG A 19 27.13 -7.93 14.45
N GLN A 20 27.40 -8.47 15.64
CA GLN A 20 28.36 -9.56 15.82
C GLN A 20 27.94 -10.83 15.06
N GLU A 21 26.67 -11.23 15.18
CA GLU A 21 26.11 -12.38 14.44
C GLU A 21 26.25 -12.23 12.92
N LYS A 22 26.12 -11.00 12.41
CA LYS A 22 26.20 -10.71 10.97
C LYS A 22 27.61 -10.34 10.50
N GLY A 23 28.61 -10.32 11.38
CA GLY A 23 29.97 -9.86 11.06
C GLY A 23 30.05 -8.38 10.65
N LEU A 24 29.11 -7.55 11.10
CA LEU A 24 29.00 -6.14 10.72
C LEU A 24 29.64 -5.23 11.79
N GLY A 25 30.61 -4.40 11.39
CA GLY A 25 31.21 -3.39 12.27
C GLY A 25 30.40 -2.08 12.38
N VAL A 26 30.76 -1.23 13.33
CA VAL A 26 30.20 0.14 13.43
C VAL A 26 30.77 1.00 12.31
N ILE A 27 29.90 1.77 11.65
CA ILE A 27 30.32 2.78 10.67
C ILE A 27 30.98 3.95 11.41
N GLY A 28 32.29 3.87 11.63
CA GLY A 28 33.04 4.84 12.43
C GLY A 28 32.87 6.29 11.96
N ARG A 29 33.09 7.25 12.88
CA ARG A 29 32.80 8.69 12.70
C ARG A 29 33.19 9.25 11.33
N LYS A 30 34.45 9.04 10.88
CA LYS A 30 34.95 9.56 9.60
C LYS A 30 34.14 9.03 8.41
N ARG A 31 33.75 7.76 8.42
CA ARG A 31 32.91 7.16 7.37
C ARG A 31 31.47 7.67 7.45
N LEU A 32 30.93 7.85 8.64
CA LEU A 32 29.58 8.38 8.84
C LEU A 32 29.45 9.81 8.30
N MET A 33 30.41 10.69 8.59
CA MET A 33 30.42 12.08 8.10
C MET A 33 30.53 12.18 6.57
N ARG A 34 31.10 11.16 5.91
CA ARG A 34 31.21 11.08 4.45
C ARG A 34 29.95 10.50 3.79
N GLN A 35 28.97 10.04 4.56
CA GLN A 35 27.73 9.51 3.99
C GLN A 35 26.92 10.67 3.39
N PRO A 36 26.40 10.52 2.16
CA PRO A 36 25.49 11.51 1.59
C PRO A 36 24.20 11.56 2.43
N LEU A 37 23.72 12.76 2.73
CA LEU A 37 22.44 12.98 3.43
C LEU A 37 21.28 12.38 2.64
N MET A 38 21.29 12.60 1.33
CA MET A 38 20.31 12.06 0.39
C MET A 38 20.84 10.77 -0.22
N LYS A 39 20.75 9.66 0.53
CA LYS A 39 20.98 8.35 -0.08
C LYS A 39 19.88 8.11 -1.12
N PRO A 40 20.21 7.60 -2.31
CA PRO A 40 19.21 7.16 -3.27
C PRO A 40 18.47 5.96 -2.67
N HIS A 41 17.41 6.24 -1.91
CA HIS A 41 16.49 5.23 -1.44
C HIS A 41 15.53 4.95 -2.59
N GLN A 42 15.76 3.84 -3.29
CA GLN A 42 14.74 3.28 -4.15
C GLN A 42 13.82 2.45 -3.27
N PRO A 43 12.58 2.89 -2.98
CA PRO A 43 11.62 2.05 -2.28
C PRO A 43 11.48 0.77 -3.09
N LYS A 44 11.74 -0.38 -2.45
CA LYS A 44 11.50 -1.70 -3.05
C LYS A 44 10.00 -1.76 -3.36
N LYS A 45 9.67 -1.50 -4.61
CA LYS A 45 8.38 -0.97 -5.06
C LYS A 45 7.32 -2.06 -5.14
N TYR A 46 7.08 -2.79 -4.04
CA TYR A 46 5.99 -3.76 -3.86
C TYR A 46 5.53 -3.84 -2.40
N GLY A 47 5.63 -2.73 -1.65
CA GLY A 47 5.00 -2.66 -0.34
C GLY A 47 3.50 -2.92 -0.47
N ARG A 48 2.93 -3.72 0.45
CA ARG A 48 1.49 -3.96 0.52
C ARG A 48 0.77 -2.60 0.57
N LYS A 49 0.05 -2.24 -0.49
CA LYS A 49 -0.82 -1.04 -0.46
C LYS A 49 -1.81 -1.21 0.66
N ILE A 50 -1.73 -0.35 1.67
CA ILE A 50 -2.66 -0.39 2.79
C ILE A 50 -3.96 0.25 2.29
N PHE A 51 -4.94 -0.60 1.99
CA PHE A 51 -6.26 -0.18 1.51
C PHE A 51 -7.12 0.42 2.65
N VAL A 52 -7.02 -0.15 3.85
CA VAL A 52 -7.70 0.35 5.04
C VAL A 52 -6.82 0.14 6.28
N HIS A 53 -6.78 1.15 7.14
CA HIS A 53 -6.19 1.08 8.47
C HIS A 53 -7.30 0.82 9.49
N SER A 54 -7.22 -0.30 10.19
CA SER A 54 -8.14 -0.61 11.29
C SER A 54 -7.38 -1.37 12.37
N LYS A 55 -7.73 -1.09 13.63
CA LYS A 55 -7.22 -1.81 14.80
C LYS A 55 -7.70 -3.27 14.83
N PHE A 56 -8.87 -3.53 14.26
CA PHE A 56 -9.52 -4.84 14.27
C PHE A 56 -9.32 -5.56 12.94
N LYS A 57 -8.70 -6.74 13.00
CA LYS A 57 -8.36 -7.55 11.81
C LYS A 57 -9.61 -7.99 11.05
N GLU A 58 -10.66 -8.41 11.75
CA GLU A 58 -11.91 -8.89 11.14
C GLU A 58 -12.60 -7.77 10.35
N VAL A 59 -12.74 -6.59 10.95
CA VAL A 59 -13.32 -5.39 10.30
C VAL A 59 -12.55 -5.06 9.03
N ARG A 60 -11.22 -5.10 9.10
CA ARG A 60 -10.37 -4.87 7.92
C ARG A 60 -10.61 -5.89 6.81
N ILE A 61 -10.73 -7.18 7.15
CA ILE A 61 -10.99 -8.24 6.16
C ILE A 61 -12.36 -8.03 5.52
N ARG A 62 -13.38 -7.72 6.33
CA ARG A 62 -14.74 -7.46 5.88
C ARG A 62 -14.79 -6.32 4.86
N ILE A 63 -14.22 -5.15 5.20
CA ILE A 63 -14.19 -3.98 4.31
C ILE A 63 -13.47 -4.29 2.99
N ILE A 64 -12.34 -5.02 3.05
CA ILE A 64 -11.61 -5.40 1.84
C ILE A 64 -12.46 -6.31 0.94
N ASN A 65 -13.21 -7.24 1.52
CA ASN A 65 -14.05 -8.16 0.77
C ASN A 65 -15.28 -7.44 0.16
N GLU A 66 -15.91 -6.54 0.92
CA GLU A 66 -17.01 -5.69 0.43
C GLU A 66 -16.55 -4.84 -0.77
N ALA A 67 -15.39 -4.18 -0.65
CA ALA A 67 -14.83 -3.39 -1.76
C ALA A 67 -14.51 -4.25 -3.00
N LYS A 68 -13.99 -5.46 -2.82
CA LYS A 68 -13.74 -6.40 -3.93
C LYS A 68 -15.03 -6.85 -4.61
N ALA A 69 -16.10 -7.07 -3.85
CA ALA A 69 -17.41 -7.44 -4.40
C ALA A 69 -17.99 -6.30 -5.25
N ILE A 70 -17.90 -5.06 -4.77
CA ILE A 70 -18.32 -3.87 -5.52
C ILE A 70 -17.50 -3.71 -6.81
N ASP A 71 -16.17 -3.86 -6.74
CA ASP A 71 -15.30 -3.77 -7.92
C ASP A 71 -15.63 -4.86 -8.95
N ALA A 72 -15.90 -6.08 -8.51
CA ALA A 72 -16.33 -7.17 -9.39
C ALA A 72 -17.67 -6.84 -10.09
N LEU A 73 -18.64 -6.29 -9.35
CA LEU A 73 -19.92 -5.87 -9.90
C LEU A 73 -19.76 -4.74 -10.93
N CYS A 74 -18.98 -3.70 -10.61
CA CYS A 74 -18.69 -2.60 -11.53
C CYS A 74 -18.02 -3.10 -12.82
N LYS A 75 -17.07 -4.03 -12.70
CA LYS A 75 -16.41 -4.67 -13.85
C LYS A 75 -17.40 -5.44 -14.72
N TYR A 76 -18.30 -6.19 -14.10
CA TYR A 76 -19.34 -6.93 -14.82
C TYR A 76 -20.24 -5.97 -15.63
N VAL A 77 -20.80 -4.96 -14.97
CA VAL A 77 -21.68 -3.97 -15.65
C VAL A 77 -20.93 -3.22 -16.75
N TYR A 78 -19.66 -2.86 -16.52
CA TYR A 78 -18.84 -2.24 -17.55
C TYR A 78 -18.66 -3.13 -18.80
N GLN A 79 -18.48 -4.45 -18.63
CA GLN A 79 -18.40 -5.36 -19.77
C GLN A 79 -19.72 -5.49 -20.52
N CYS A 80 -20.87 -5.47 -19.83
CA CYS A 80 -22.19 -5.40 -20.45
C CYS A 80 -22.35 -4.11 -21.26
N TRP A 81 -22.01 -2.96 -20.67
CA TRP A 81 -22.08 -1.66 -21.33
C TRP A 81 -21.16 -1.56 -22.55
N LYS A 82 -19.97 -2.17 -22.51
CA LYS A 82 -19.08 -2.28 -23.67
C LYS A 82 -19.68 -3.05 -24.84
N ARG A 83 -20.62 -3.95 -24.59
CA ARG A 83 -21.36 -4.73 -25.60
C ARG A 83 -22.66 -4.04 -26.05
N GLY A 84 -22.97 -2.86 -25.50
CA GLY A 84 -24.21 -2.13 -25.77
C GLY A 84 -25.40 -2.58 -24.92
N GLU A 85 -25.19 -3.45 -23.93
CA GLU A 85 -26.24 -3.92 -23.02
C GLU A 85 -26.40 -2.94 -21.84
N TYR A 86 -27.29 -1.96 -22.01
CA TYR A 86 -27.55 -0.91 -21.00
C TYR A 86 -28.75 -1.20 -20.09
N SER A 87 -29.39 -2.36 -20.25
CA SER A 87 -30.45 -2.84 -19.36
C SER A 87 -29.95 -3.09 -17.93
N VAL A 88 -28.66 -3.39 -17.78
CA VAL A 88 -28.02 -3.56 -16.48
C VAL A 88 -27.62 -2.20 -15.91
N PRO A 89 -28.24 -1.73 -14.81
CA PRO A 89 -27.93 -0.43 -14.23
C PRO A 89 -26.55 -0.43 -13.56
N TRP A 90 -25.90 0.74 -13.57
CA TRP A 90 -24.64 0.92 -12.87
C TRP A 90 -24.83 0.77 -11.34
N PRO A 91 -23.89 0.13 -10.61
CA PRO A 91 -24.04 -0.07 -9.18
C PRO A 91 -24.12 1.25 -8.40
N PRO A 92 -25.08 1.38 -7.46
CA PRO A 92 -25.27 2.62 -6.70
C PRO A 92 -24.05 2.95 -5.83
N GLY A 93 -23.81 4.24 -5.61
CA GLY A 93 -22.70 4.72 -4.79
C GLY A 93 -21.32 4.63 -5.46
N THR A 94 -21.26 4.31 -6.75
CA THR A 94 -20.03 4.33 -7.55
C THR A 94 -20.21 5.16 -8.81
N PHE A 95 -19.11 5.68 -9.34
CA PHE A 95 -19.15 6.50 -10.55
C PHE A 95 -18.93 5.64 -11.80
N PRO A 96 -19.80 5.73 -12.82
CA PRO A 96 -19.59 5.01 -14.07
C PRO A 96 -18.36 5.56 -14.82
N PRO A 97 -17.58 4.69 -15.48
CA PRO A 97 -16.49 5.13 -16.32
C PRO A 97 -17.04 5.86 -17.56
N PRO A 98 -16.25 6.78 -18.16
CA PRO A 98 -16.62 7.42 -19.41
C PRO A 98 -16.78 6.35 -20.50
N LEU A 99 -17.97 6.30 -21.10
CA LEU A 99 -18.23 5.44 -22.24
C LEU A 99 -17.72 6.10 -23.52
N PRO A 100 -17.16 5.33 -24.47
CA PRO A 100 -16.83 5.88 -25.78
C PRO A 100 -18.11 6.40 -26.45
N PRO A 101 -18.03 7.52 -27.20
CA PRO A 101 -19.15 8.04 -27.96
C PRO A 101 -19.66 6.97 -28.92
N ARG A 102 -20.99 6.83 -29.02
CA ARG A 102 -21.61 5.87 -29.93
C ARG A 102 -21.37 6.35 -31.36
N ALA A 103 -20.62 5.58 -32.15
CA ALA A 103 -20.49 5.81 -33.59
C ALA A 103 -21.73 5.27 -34.33
N ASN A 104 -22.89 5.86 -34.04
CA ASN A 104 -24.11 5.53 -34.77
C ASN A 104 -24.16 6.41 -36.02
N ALA A 105 -24.27 5.80 -37.20
CA ALA A 105 -24.35 6.51 -38.48
C ALA A 105 -25.65 7.31 -38.69
N LEU A 106 -26.59 7.23 -37.75
CA LEU A 106 -27.94 7.78 -37.81
C LEU A 106 -28.39 8.26 -36.41
N ALA A 107 -27.61 9.15 -35.79
CA ALA A 107 -28.10 9.90 -34.62
C ALA A 107 -28.97 11.07 -35.10
#